data_AF-A0AAV6HCL8-F1
#
_entry.id   AF-A0AAV6HCL8-F1
#
_cell.length_a   1.000
_cell.length_b   1.000
_cell.length_c   1.000
_cell.angle_alpha   90.00
_cell.angle_beta   90.00
_cell.angle_gamma   90.00
#
_symmetry.space_group_name_H-M   'P 1'
#
loop_
_entity.id
_entity.type
_entity.pdbx_description
1 polymer ?
#
loop_
_entity_poly.entity_id
_entity_poly.type
_entity_poly.pdbx_seq_one_letter_code
_entity_poly.pdbx_strand_id
1 'polypeptide(L)'
;MALRVIRLFVPSGAAALKAGGHIQKAGVHTSTVNNLQYGWWAYILGERTSPRLKENSKIITIDGNLASGKGALAQKLADKLGMLYMPEADIHYMDRMNKEKEPLDAIFNGNCSLEKFYMDPKAKDGNSYRLQCWMYQMRVLQYADALEHLLTTGQGVILERSPYSDVVFLEAMMKQGFIRKQCVEHYNEIKNISICEFLPPHLVIYVDLSAEEVQKKLKASGKSHLQNVSLPYLKSIEQAYKNTFLPSISEQAEVLAYDTTQVKDIEKVVEDIEYLKFDKGPWKEADDVTFHYLRVLVEDKQQVANLTCIPRYLPEITVSAHDVDSTYYAYKSLPGKRYAEGYNADLGDKNILFKMSSDLVGVWEVALSDGVHRIEFEHGTTTGKRVICIDGKEVLRRDWMFKLVGKETFYVGSSDTKATINIDAVSGFAYEYTLEINGKSLKKYMENRSKVTSTWLLNLDGTDCRVVLEKDTMDIWCNGQKMETAGEFVDDGTETHFTLSDHDCCIKAVSSGKRRDGIIHTLLVDGNEVAECTE
;
A
#
# COMPACT_ATOMS: atom_id res chain seq x y z
N MET A 1 -6.65 64.18 24.39
CA MET A 1 -6.48 63.29 23.23
C MET A 1 -4.99 63.07 23.05
N ALA A 2 -4.49 61.90 23.42
CA ALA A 2 -3.06 61.61 23.46
C ALA A 2 -2.79 60.29 22.74
N LEU A 3 -1.97 60.36 21.68
CA LEU A 3 -1.29 59.21 21.12
C LEU A 3 -0.42 58.56 22.20
N ARG A 4 -0.50 57.23 22.33
CA ARG A 4 0.55 56.44 23.01
C ARG A 4 0.87 55.17 22.23
N VAL A 5 1.99 55.27 21.53
CA VAL A 5 2.89 54.17 21.19
C VAL A 5 3.30 53.49 22.51
N ILE A 6 3.09 52.18 22.63
CA ILE A 6 3.63 51.39 23.75
C ILE A 6 4.63 50.40 23.20
N ARG A 7 5.90 50.67 23.54
CA ARG A 7 7.06 49.78 23.40
C ARG A 7 6.86 48.52 24.24
N LEU A 8 7.20 47.39 23.65
CA LEU A 8 7.43 46.12 24.34
C LEU A 8 8.59 46.26 25.33
N PHE A 9 8.31 46.02 26.60
CA PHE A 9 9.32 45.77 27.63
C PHE A 9 9.35 44.26 27.91
N VAL A 10 10.51 43.67 27.69
CA VAL A 10 10.90 42.32 28.13
C VAL A 10 11.30 42.39 29.60
N PRO A 11 10.91 41.41 30.44
CA PRO A 11 11.74 40.99 31.56
C PRO A 11 12.26 39.57 31.34
N SER A 12 13.58 39.49 31.40
CA SER A 12 14.42 38.30 31.47
C SER A 12 14.19 37.50 32.75
N GLY A 13 14.01 36.19 32.60
CA GLY A 13 14.12 35.21 33.70
C GLY A 13 14.87 34.00 33.19
N ALA A 14 16.11 33.85 33.66
CA ALA A 14 17.04 32.79 33.28
C ALA A 14 16.53 31.40 33.66
N ALA A 15 16.72 30.42 32.76
CA ALA A 15 16.71 29.00 33.12
C ALA A 15 17.81 28.27 32.32
N ALA A 16 18.63 27.56 33.09
CA ALA A 16 19.88 26.93 32.68
C ALA A 16 19.68 25.80 31.65
N LEU A 17 20.61 25.74 30.70
CA LEU A 17 20.84 24.56 29.87
C LEU A 17 21.25 23.38 30.76
N LYS A 18 20.38 22.36 30.82
CA LYS A 18 20.80 20.98 31.06
C LYS A 18 20.68 20.21 29.75
N ALA A 19 21.82 19.84 29.20
CA ALA A 19 21.92 18.87 28.12
C ALA A 19 21.45 17.50 28.64
N GLY A 20 20.33 17.02 28.10
CA GLY A 20 19.88 15.64 28.21
C GLY A 20 19.47 15.19 26.82
N GLY A 21 20.21 14.25 26.24
CA GLY A 21 19.94 13.72 24.90
C GLY A 21 18.56 13.07 24.85
N HIS A 22 17.65 13.67 24.08
CA HIS A 22 16.42 13.00 23.69
C HIS A 22 16.73 12.02 22.55
N ILE A 23 16.63 10.73 22.87
CA ILE A 23 16.47 9.66 21.89
C ILE A 23 15.21 9.99 21.09
N GLN A 24 15.35 10.28 19.80
CA GLN A 24 14.24 10.40 18.87
C GLN A 24 13.53 9.04 18.80
N LYS A 25 12.42 8.90 19.52
CA LYS A 25 11.41 7.89 19.17
C LYS A 25 10.87 8.27 17.80
N ALA A 26 11.09 7.41 16.81
CA ALA A 26 10.47 7.52 15.51
C ALA A 26 8.94 7.43 15.69
N GLY A 27 8.29 8.59 15.73
CA GLY A 27 6.86 8.71 15.55
C GLY A 27 6.57 8.58 14.06
N VAL A 28 5.74 7.61 13.70
CA VAL A 28 5.19 7.52 12.35
C VAL A 28 4.43 8.82 12.07
N HIS A 29 4.97 9.64 11.17
CA HIS A 29 4.28 10.79 10.62
C HIS A 29 3.14 10.28 9.74
N THR A 30 1.90 10.31 10.23
CA THR A 30 0.71 10.25 9.36
C THR A 30 0.13 11.65 9.26
N SER A 31 0.54 12.38 8.21
CA SER A 31 -0.09 13.64 7.82
C SER A 31 -1.29 13.38 6.90
N THR A 32 -2.46 13.83 7.37
CA THR A 32 -3.62 14.34 6.60
C THR A 32 -4.02 13.64 5.30
N VAL A 33 -5.16 12.95 5.36
CA VAL A 33 -6.18 12.71 4.31
C VAL A 33 -5.82 13.27 2.92
N ASN A 34 -4.92 12.58 2.25
CA ASN A 34 -4.83 12.45 0.80
C ASN A 34 -4.61 10.96 0.59
N ASN A 35 -5.66 10.24 0.19
CA ASN A 35 -5.59 8.82 -0.17
C ASN A 35 -4.80 8.66 -1.49
N LEU A 36 -3.51 8.96 -1.47
CA LEU A 36 -2.60 8.41 -2.47
C LEU A 36 -2.31 6.98 -2.05
N GLN A 37 -3.26 6.08 -2.34
CA GLN A 37 -3.03 4.64 -2.25
C GLN A 37 -1.96 4.27 -3.29
N TYR A 38 -1.03 3.39 -2.91
CA TYR A 38 -0.05 2.89 -3.85
C TYR A 38 -0.78 2.13 -4.97
N GLY A 39 -0.31 2.32 -6.19
CA GLY A 39 -0.96 1.77 -7.37
C GLY A 39 -0.02 1.80 -8.57
N TRP A 40 -0.56 1.48 -9.74
CA TRP A 40 0.24 1.37 -10.97
C TRP A 40 1.03 2.65 -11.28
N TRP A 41 0.49 3.83 -11.01
CA TRP A 41 1.19 5.09 -11.21
C TRP A 41 2.41 5.24 -10.29
N ALA A 42 2.27 4.94 -9.00
CA ALA A 42 3.40 4.97 -8.07
C ALA A 42 4.49 3.98 -8.50
N TYR A 43 4.09 2.78 -8.92
CA TYR A 43 4.99 1.76 -9.45
C TYR A 43 5.75 2.22 -10.71
N ILE A 44 5.03 2.78 -11.70
CA ILE A 44 5.61 3.29 -12.96
C ILE A 44 6.54 4.49 -12.70
N LEU A 45 6.18 5.37 -11.76
CA LEU A 45 7.00 6.51 -11.33
C LEU A 45 8.24 6.12 -10.52
N GLY A 46 8.50 4.80 -10.37
CA GLY A 46 9.73 4.27 -9.81
C GLY A 46 9.63 3.79 -8.38
N GLU A 47 8.44 3.78 -7.77
CA GLU A 47 8.23 3.26 -6.41
C GLU A 47 8.23 1.72 -6.37
N ARG A 48 9.37 1.12 -6.68
CA ARG A 48 9.55 -0.34 -6.69
C ARG A 48 9.88 -0.89 -5.29
N THR A 49 9.52 -2.15 -5.06
CA THR A 49 9.74 -2.82 -3.76
C THR A 49 11.15 -3.41 -3.65
N SER A 50 11.69 -4.02 -4.72
CA SER A 50 12.98 -4.71 -4.67
C SER A 50 14.15 -3.84 -4.14
N PRO A 51 14.29 -2.55 -4.51
CA PRO A 51 15.37 -1.71 -4.00
C PRO A 51 15.34 -1.48 -2.47
N ARG A 52 14.18 -1.69 -1.83
CA ARG A 52 14.01 -1.51 -0.38
C ARG A 52 14.35 -2.78 0.40
N LEU A 53 14.31 -3.94 -0.25
CA LEU A 53 14.58 -5.22 0.38
C LEU A 53 16.10 -5.39 0.61
N LYS A 54 16.46 -5.51 1.89
CA LYS A 54 17.80 -5.79 2.40
C LYS A 54 17.89 -7.24 2.89
N GLU A 55 19.07 -7.65 3.33
CA GLU A 55 19.29 -9.00 3.87
C GLU A 55 18.36 -9.30 5.07
N ASN A 56 18.13 -8.32 5.95
CA ASN A 56 17.24 -8.46 7.11
C ASN A 56 15.75 -8.27 6.80
N SER A 57 15.37 -8.05 5.54
CA SER A 57 13.98 -7.91 5.10
C SER A 57 13.32 -9.28 4.98
N LYS A 58 13.07 -9.91 6.13
CA LYS A 58 12.52 -11.26 6.24
C LYS A 58 11.28 -11.29 7.12
N ILE A 59 10.41 -12.26 6.84
CA ILE A 59 9.29 -12.61 7.73
C ILE A 59 9.68 -13.86 8.49
N ILE A 60 9.78 -13.71 9.82
CA ILE A 60 10.13 -14.80 10.74
C ILE A 60 8.91 -15.08 11.60
N THR A 61 8.47 -16.33 11.66
CA THR A 61 7.33 -16.74 12.49
C THR A 61 7.80 -17.65 13.60
N ILE A 62 7.48 -17.30 14.85
CA ILE A 62 7.81 -18.11 16.01
C ILE A 62 6.57 -18.94 16.39
N ASP A 63 6.72 -20.25 16.24
CA ASP A 63 5.69 -21.25 16.46
C ASP A 63 6.00 -22.10 17.69
N GLY A 64 4.95 -22.69 18.25
CA GLY A 64 5.06 -23.56 19.41
C GLY A 64 3.76 -23.64 20.20
N ASN A 65 3.76 -24.53 21.19
CA ASN A 65 2.59 -24.78 22.02
C ASN A 65 2.20 -23.54 22.86
N LEU A 66 0.96 -23.49 23.37
CA LEU A 66 0.32 -22.29 23.94
C LEU A 66 1.19 -21.50 24.94
N ALA A 67 1.83 -22.17 25.90
CA ALA A 67 2.65 -21.56 26.95
C ALA A 67 4.16 -21.85 26.79
N SER A 68 4.64 -21.94 25.54
CA SER A 68 6.06 -22.20 25.25
C SER A 68 7.01 -21.06 25.62
N GLY A 69 6.50 -19.83 25.73
CA GLY A 69 7.31 -18.62 25.96
C GLY A 69 7.67 -17.87 24.66
N LYS A 70 7.02 -18.23 23.55
CA LYS A 70 7.19 -17.65 22.21
C LYS A 70 7.21 -16.11 22.15
N GLY A 71 6.26 -15.40 22.76
CA GLY A 71 6.22 -13.93 22.71
C GLY A 71 7.43 -13.25 23.33
N ALA A 72 7.96 -13.79 24.44
CA ALA A 72 9.16 -13.24 25.06
C ALA A 72 10.42 -13.47 24.20
N LEU A 73 10.48 -14.59 23.48
CA LEU A 73 11.53 -14.85 22.49
C LEU A 73 11.40 -13.89 21.29
N ALA A 74 10.18 -13.77 20.76
CA ALA A 74 9.88 -12.96 19.58
C ALA A 74 10.22 -11.49 19.78
N GLN A 75 9.83 -10.92 20.92
CA GLN A 75 10.15 -9.53 21.26
C GLN A 75 11.66 -9.30 21.34
N LYS A 76 12.39 -10.15 22.07
CA LYS A 76 13.83 -9.99 22.21
C LYS A 76 14.59 -10.21 20.91
N LEU A 77 14.12 -11.14 20.07
CA LEU A 77 14.72 -11.38 18.76
C LEU A 77 14.50 -10.18 17.83
N ALA A 78 13.31 -9.58 17.87
CA ALA A 78 12.99 -8.39 17.09
C ALA A 78 13.85 -7.19 17.52
N ASP A 79 14.01 -6.99 18.83
CA ASP A 79 14.87 -5.93 19.39
C ASP A 79 16.34 -6.09 18.95
N LYS A 80 16.85 -7.33 18.88
CA LYS A 80 18.24 -7.60 18.45
C LYS A 80 18.43 -7.44 16.94
N LEU A 81 17.51 -7.95 16.12
CA LEU A 81 17.61 -7.91 14.66
C LEU A 81 17.15 -6.56 14.07
N GLY A 82 16.59 -5.66 14.88
CA GLY A 82 16.03 -4.39 14.42
C GLY A 82 14.75 -4.57 13.58
N MET A 83 14.01 -5.65 13.83
CA MET A 83 12.80 -6.03 13.10
C MET A 83 11.54 -5.56 13.84
N LEU A 84 10.43 -5.42 13.12
CA LEU A 84 9.14 -5.11 13.74
C LEU A 84 8.59 -6.34 14.44
N TYR A 85 8.29 -6.22 15.74
CA TYR A 85 7.59 -7.25 16.49
C TYR A 85 6.07 -7.08 16.38
N MET A 86 5.38 -8.14 15.94
CA MET A 86 3.92 -8.22 15.94
C MET A 86 3.45 -9.31 16.92
N PRO A 87 2.73 -8.95 18.00
CA PRO A 87 2.29 -9.88 19.04
C PRO A 87 1.19 -10.82 18.50
N GLU A 88 0.96 -11.96 19.16
CA GLU A 88 -0.06 -12.95 18.71
C GLU A 88 -1.44 -12.29 18.46
N ALA A 89 -2.02 -12.52 17.29
CA ALA A 89 -3.38 -12.07 16.98
C ALA A 89 -4.39 -12.70 17.95
N ASP A 90 -5.27 -11.86 18.50
CA ASP A 90 -6.38 -12.26 19.36
C ASP A 90 -7.71 -11.91 18.69
N ILE A 91 -8.81 -12.17 19.41
CA ILE A 91 -10.19 -11.92 18.95
C ILE A 91 -10.42 -10.44 18.61
N HIS A 92 -9.67 -9.52 19.23
CA HIS A 92 -9.80 -8.07 19.10
C HIS A 92 -8.71 -7.45 18.21
N TYR A 93 -8.04 -8.24 17.38
CA TYR A 93 -6.99 -7.75 16.49
C TYR A 93 -7.53 -6.64 15.56
N MET A 94 -8.71 -6.84 14.99
CA MET A 94 -9.40 -5.87 14.14
C MET A 94 -9.65 -4.53 14.86
N ASP A 95 -10.05 -4.56 16.14
CA ASP A 95 -10.28 -3.35 16.93
C ASP A 95 -8.98 -2.56 17.13
N ARG A 96 -7.85 -3.25 17.37
CA ARG A 96 -6.53 -2.61 17.47
C ARG A 96 -6.06 -2.03 16.14
N MET A 97 -6.30 -2.74 15.05
CA MET A 97 -5.98 -2.26 13.69
C MET A 97 -6.75 -0.97 13.38
N ASN A 98 -8.02 -0.92 13.77
CA ASN A 98 -8.89 0.26 13.64
C ASN A 98 -8.63 1.34 14.70
N LYS A 99 -7.62 1.16 15.57
CA LYS A 99 -7.24 2.10 16.65
C LYS A 99 -8.38 2.43 17.60
N GLU A 100 -9.22 1.45 17.89
CA GLU A 100 -10.25 1.59 18.93
C GLU A 100 -9.62 1.86 20.29
N LYS A 101 -10.25 2.76 21.07
CA LYS A 101 -9.76 3.08 22.42
C LYS A 101 -9.97 1.93 23.39
N GLU A 102 -11.07 1.20 23.21
CA GLU A 102 -11.45 0.06 24.02
C GLU A 102 -11.90 -1.08 23.09
N PRO A 103 -11.63 -2.34 23.42
CA PRO A 103 -12.14 -3.48 22.66
C PRO A 103 -13.66 -3.46 22.56
N LEU A 104 -14.18 -3.69 21.36
CA LEU A 104 -15.62 -3.73 21.13
C LEU A 104 -16.23 -5.00 21.71
N ASP A 105 -17.55 -4.98 21.92
CA ASP A 105 -18.31 -6.14 22.37
C ASP A 105 -18.04 -7.36 21.47
N ALA A 106 -18.00 -8.54 22.07
CA ALA A 106 -17.80 -9.82 21.37
C ALA A 106 -18.82 -10.02 20.23
N ILE A 107 -20.03 -9.44 20.34
CA ILE A 107 -21.05 -9.47 19.27
C ILE A 107 -20.50 -8.93 17.94
N PHE A 108 -19.63 -7.91 17.98
CA PHE A 108 -19.00 -7.34 16.79
C PHE A 108 -17.72 -8.08 16.37
N ASN A 109 -17.15 -8.88 17.27
CA ASN A 109 -15.92 -9.65 17.07
C ASN A 109 -16.21 -11.15 16.89
N GLY A 110 -17.04 -11.48 15.88
CA GLY A 110 -17.37 -12.85 15.51
C GLY A 110 -18.24 -13.61 16.52
N ASN A 111 -18.75 -12.95 17.58
CA ASN A 111 -19.56 -13.52 18.65
C ASN A 111 -18.91 -14.80 19.23
N CYS A 112 -17.60 -14.77 19.44
CA CYS A 112 -16.81 -15.92 19.87
C CYS A 112 -16.06 -15.62 21.18
N SER A 113 -15.81 -16.66 21.98
CA SER A 113 -15.10 -16.52 23.25
C SER A 113 -14.15 -17.67 23.47
N LEU A 114 -12.87 -17.32 23.70
CA LEU A 114 -11.82 -18.26 24.08
C LEU A 114 -12.07 -18.86 25.47
N GLU A 115 -12.60 -18.07 26.39
CA GLU A 115 -12.92 -18.52 27.75
C GLU A 115 -14.02 -19.59 27.72
N LYS A 116 -15.07 -19.35 26.91
CA LYS A 116 -16.15 -20.30 26.70
C LYS A 116 -15.65 -21.59 26.05
N PHE A 117 -14.72 -21.49 25.10
CA PHE A 117 -14.11 -22.65 24.47
C PHE A 117 -13.36 -23.53 25.47
N TYR A 118 -12.59 -22.96 26.39
CA TYR A 118 -11.87 -23.77 27.38
C TYR A 118 -12.75 -24.30 28.52
N MET A 119 -13.89 -23.66 28.80
CA MET A 119 -14.87 -24.15 29.78
C MET A 119 -15.74 -25.28 29.23
N ASP A 120 -16.26 -25.12 28.01
CA ASP A 120 -17.09 -26.11 27.35
C ASP A 120 -16.75 -26.18 25.84
N PRO A 121 -15.71 -26.95 25.46
CA PRO A 121 -15.32 -27.10 24.06
C PRO A 121 -16.36 -27.83 23.19
N LYS A 122 -17.37 -28.48 23.79
CA LYS A 122 -18.42 -29.25 23.10
C LYS A 122 -19.77 -28.56 23.15
N ALA A 123 -19.78 -27.26 23.46
CA ALA A 123 -20.98 -26.45 23.48
C ALA A 123 -21.74 -26.56 22.14
N LYS A 124 -23.07 -26.68 22.23
CA LYS A 124 -23.96 -26.82 21.06
C LYS A 124 -24.11 -25.54 20.23
N ASP A 125 -23.57 -24.42 20.71
CA ASP A 125 -23.66 -23.10 20.11
C ASP A 125 -22.66 -22.87 18.96
N GLY A 126 -21.81 -23.86 18.68
CA GLY A 126 -20.81 -23.79 17.63
C GLY A 126 -19.62 -22.88 17.95
N ASN A 127 -19.47 -22.41 19.20
CA ASN A 127 -18.41 -21.46 19.57
C ASN A 127 -17.01 -21.97 19.22
N SER A 128 -16.75 -23.27 19.37
CA SER A 128 -15.46 -23.88 19.08
C SER A 128 -15.01 -23.63 17.65
N TYR A 129 -15.87 -23.91 16.66
CA TYR A 129 -15.51 -23.72 15.26
C TYR A 129 -15.57 -22.23 14.85
N ARG A 130 -16.56 -21.49 15.36
CA ARG A 130 -16.67 -20.04 15.09
C ARG A 130 -15.43 -19.28 15.57
N LEU A 131 -14.93 -19.60 16.77
CA LEU A 131 -13.68 -19.06 17.29
C LEU A 131 -12.49 -19.41 16.40
N GLN A 132 -12.38 -20.66 15.96
CA GLN A 132 -11.28 -21.08 15.08
C GLN A 132 -11.29 -20.32 13.74
N CYS A 133 -12.47 -20.18 13.12
CA CYS A 133 -12.61 -19.39 11.89
C CYS A 133 -12.26 -17.91 12.10
N TRP A 134 -12.73 -17.30 13.20
CA TRP A 134 -12.42 -15.91 13.52
C TRP A 134 -10.92 -15.71 13.76
N MET A 135 -10.28 -16.58 14.54
CA MET A 135 -8.83 -16.53 14.79
C MET A 135 -8.03 -16.71 13.51
N TYR A 136 -8.46 -17.60 12.61
CA TYR A 136 -7.84 -17.76 11.29
C TYR A 136 -7.90 -16.45 10.49
N GLN A 137 -9.08 -15.82 10.42
CA GLN A 137 -9.26 -14.54 9.73
C GLN A 137 -8.39 -13.44 10.32
N MET A 138 -8.30 -13.33 11.66
CA MET A 138 -7.44 -12.35 12.33
C MET A 138 -5.96 -12.59 12.02
N ARG A 139 -5.51 -13.85 11.96
CA ARG A 139 -4.13 -14.20 11.58
C ARG A 139 -3.82 -13.90 10.13
N VAL A 140 -4.77 -14.09 9.21
CA VAL A 140 -4.60 -13.71 7.79
C VAL A 140 -4.47 -12.19 7.66
N LEU A 141 -5.29 -11.42 8.38
CA LEU A 141 -5.18 -9.95 8.40
C LEU A 141 -3.86 -9.46 8.98
N GLN A 142 -3.42 -10.06 10.10
CA GLN A 142 -2.12 -9.76 10.68
C GLN A 142 -0.97 -10.09 9.73
N TYR A 143 -1.08 -11.20 8.98
CA TYR A 143 -0.07 -11.57 7.99
C TYR A 143 -0.04 -10.57 6.82
N ALA A 144 -1.20 -10.07 6.40
CA ALA A 144 -1.29 -9.00 5.42
C ALA A 144 -0.64 -7.70 5.91
N ASP A 145 -0.85 -7.30 7.17
CA ASP A 145 -0.16 -6.15 7.77
C ASP A 145 1.37 -6.34 7.82
N ALA A 146 1.83 -7.56 8.14
CA ALA A 146 3.25 -7.89 8.14
C ALA A 146 3.87 -7.79 6.75
N LEU A 147 3.16 -8.29 5.73
CA LEU A 147 3.58 -8.17 4.33
C LEU A 147 3.56 -6.72 3.85
N GLU A 148 2.50 -5.96 4.17
CA GLU A 148 2.42 -4.54 3.84
C GLU A 148 3.61 -3.77 4.43
N HIS A 149 3.90 -3.97 5.72
CA HIS A 149 5.03 -3.33 6.39
C HIS A 149 6.37 -3.70 5.73
N LEU A 150 6.57 -4.98 5.42
CA LEU A 150 7.78 -5.45 4.75
C LEU A 150 7.96 -4.82 3.37
N LEU A 151 6.90 -4.83 2.54
CA LEU A 151 6.97 -4.37 1.15
C LEU A 151 7.06 -2.83 1.05
N THR A 152 6.49 -2.10 2.01
CA THR A 152 6.52 -0.63 2.05
C THR A 152 7.83 -0.09 2.64
N THR A 153 8.29 -0.66 3.75
CA THR A 153 9.44 -0.12 4.51
C THR A 153 10.76 -0.85 4.24
N GLY A 154 10.69 -2.10 3.77
CA GLY A 154 11.84 -3.00 3.72
C GLY A 154 12.28 -3.49 5.10
N GLN A 155 11.60 -3.18 6.20
CA GLN A 155 11.95 -3.70 7.51
C GLN A 155 11.39 -5.11 7.70
N GLY A 156 12.22 -6.04 8.18
CA GLY A 156 11.78 -7.39 8.52
C GLY A 156 10.74 -7.40 9.66
N VAL A 157 9.91 -8.45 9.69
CA VAL A 157 8.83 -8.62 10.67
C VAL A 157 8.96 -9.96 11.38
N ILE A 158 8.79 -9.94 12.71
CA ILE A 158 8.70 -11.15 13.55
C ILE A 158 7.28 -11.29 14.09
N LEU A 159 6.67 -12.43 13.77
CA LEU A 159 5.29 -12.78 14.14
C LEU A 159 5.25 -13.90 15.18
N GLU A 160 4.33 -13.79 16.13
CA GLU A 160 3.92 -14.94 16.94
C GLU A 160 2.83 -15.74 16.23
N ARG A 161 3.22 -16.92 15.71
CA ARG A 161 2.37 -17.78 14.88
C ARG A 161 1.91 -17.14 13.57
N SER A 162 1.64 -17.99 12.59
CA SER A 162 1.19 -17.58 11.25
C SER A 162 -0.12 -18.27 10.87
N PRO A 163 -0.84 -17.79 9.84
CA PRO A 163 -1.98 -18.51 9.29
C PRO A 163 -1.61 -19.94 8.83
N TYR A 164 -0.35 -20.18 8.42
CA TYR A 164 0.15 -21.51 8.05
C TYR A 164 0.12 -22.50 9.22
N SER A 165 0.44 -22.02 10.43
CA SER A 165 0.47 -22.83 11.65
C SER A 165 -0.91 -23.16 12.21
N ASP A 166 -1.98 -22.46 11.78
CA ASP A 166 -3.30 -22.57 12.42
C ASP A 166 -3.97 -23.94 12.28
N VAL A 167 -3.61 -24.70 11.24
CA VAL A 167 -4.12 -26.05 10.98
C VAL A 167 -3.90 -27.02 12.15
N VAL A 168 -2.85 -26.82 12.96
CA VAL A 168 -2.54 -27.67 14.11
C VAL A 168 -3.63 -27.62 15.19
N PHE A 169 -4.28 -26.46 15.37
CA PHE A 169 -5.37 -26.28 16.33
C PHE A 169 -6.63 -26.98 15.84
N LEU A 170 -6.95 -26.83 14.56
CA LEU A 170 -8.08 -27.49 13.94
C LEU A 170 -7.95 -29.03 14.02
N GLU A 171 -6.79 -29.59 13.68
CA GLU A 171 -6.53 -31.02 13.78
C GLU A 171 -6.65 -31.53 15.22
N ALA A 172 -6.11 -30.78 16.18
CA ALA A 172 -6.23 -31.11 17.59
C ALA A 172 -7.69 -31.09 18.05
N MET A 173 -8.48 -30.10 17.62
CA MET A 173 -9.91 -30.00 17.93
C MET A 173 -10.69 -31.17 17.31
N MET A 174 -10.36 -31.58 16.08
CA MET A 174 -10.99 -32.72 15.41
C MET A 174 -10.67 -34.03 16.13
N LYS A 175 -9.40 -34.26 16.53
CA LYS A 175 -8.98 -35.46 17.28
C LYS A 175 -9.69 -35.60 18.63
N GLN A 176 -9.97 -34.48 19.30
CA GLN A 176 -10.71 -34.46 20.58
C GLN A 176 -12.24 -34.50 20.40
N GLY A 177 -12.73 -34.47 19.15
CA GLY A 177 -14.15 -34.46 18.83
C GLY A 177 -14.87 -33.18 19.28
N PHE A 178 -14.18 -32.03 19.23
CA PHE A 178 -14.76 -30.71 19.53
C PHE A 178 -15.49 -30.11 18.32
N ILE A 179 -15.10 -30.51 17.11
CA ILE A 179 -15.65 -30.01 15.85
C ILE A 179 -16.09 -31.16 14.94
N ARG A 180 -16.99 -30.87 14.00
CA ARG A 180 -17.49 -31.84 13.03
C ARG A 180 -16.58 -31.90 11.80
N LYS A 181 -16.63 -33.03 11.08
CA LYS A 181 -15.83 -33.22 9.85
C LYS A 181 -16.15 -32.17 8.77
N GLN A 182 -17.41 -31.77 8.63
CA GLN A 182 -17.82 -30.74 7.68
C GLN A 182 -17.17 -29.37 7.97
N CYS A 183 -16.91 -29.07 9.24
CA CYS A 183 -16.19 -27.86 9.65
C CYS A 183 -14.72 -27.91 9.20
N VAL A 184 -14.08 -29.08 9.27
CA VAL A 184 -12.71 -29.26 8.78
C VAL A 184 -12.64 -29.08 7.26
N GLU A 185 -13.61 -29.63 6.52
CA GLU A 185 -13.70 -29.45 5.07
C GLU A 185 -13.87 -27.98 4.67
N HIS A 186 -14.75 -27.25 5.37
CA HIS A 186 -14.93 -25.80 5.15
C HIS A 186 -13.66 -25.01 5.46
N TYR A 187 -12.96 -25.35 6.54
CA TYR A 187 -11.70 -24.69 6.88
C TYR A 187 -10.64 -24.93 5.79
N ASN A 188 -10.50 -26.18 5.31
CA ASN A 188 -9.52 -26.49 4.28
C ASN A 188 -9.81 -25.77 2.96
N GLU A 189 -11.08 -25.58 2.62
CA GLU A 189 -11.51 -24.79 1.46
C GLU A 189 -11.09 -23.33 1.59
N ILE A 190 -11.40 -22.68 2.71
CA ILE A 190 -10.97 -21.30 3.01
C ILE A 190 -9.43 -21.20 3.00
N LYS A 191 -8.75 -22.14 3.65
CA LYS A 191 -7.28 -22.17 3.73
C LYS A 191 -6.67 -22.23 2.33
N ASN A 192 -7.17 -23.11 1.46
CA ASN A 192 -6.62 -23.28 0.12
C ASN A 192 -6.85 -22.06 -0.78
N ILE A 193 -7.96 -21.34 -0.61
CA ILE A 193 -8.27 -20.11 -1.36
C ILE A 193 -7.45 -18.92 -0.85
N SER A 194 -7.28 -18.81 0.47
CA SER A 194 -6.62 -17.63 1.06
C SER A 194 -5.10 -17.74 1.07
N ILE A 195 -4.52 -18.90 1.43
CA ILE A 195 -3.06 -19.03 1.60
C ILE A 195 -2.31 -18.92 0.27
N CYS A 196 -2.90 -19.34 -0.85
CA CYS A 196 -2.23 -19.30 -2.15
C CYS A 196 -1.93 -17.89 -2.67
N GLU A 197 -2.65 -16.88 -2.16
CA GLU A 197 -2.44 -15.48 -2.52
C GLU A 197 -1.26 -14.83 -1.79
N PHE A 198 -0.72 -15.50 -0.76
CA PHE A 198 0.36 -14.96 0.07
C PHE A 198 1.66 -15.77 -0.06
N LEU A 199 2.79 -15.07 0.01
CA LEU A 199 4.10 -15.71 0.11
C LEU A 199 4.30 -16.29 1.53
N PRO A 200 4.85 -17.51 1.68
CA PRO A 200 5.10 -18.13 2.98
C PRO A 200 6.14 -17.36 3.80
N PRO A 201 6.25 -17.58 5.13
CA PRO A 201 7.34 -16.97 5.89
C PRO A 201 8.71 -17.44 5.38
N HIS A 202 9.75 -16.65 5.61
CA HIS A 202 11.12 -17.02 5.23
C HIS A 202 11.70 -18.05 6.20
N LEU A 203 11.39 -17.89 7.48
CA LEU A 203 11.87 -18.73 8.56
C LEU A 203 10.74 -19.03 9.55
N VAL A 204 10.64 -20.30 9.94
CA VAL A 204 9.80 -20.76 11.04
C VAL A 204 10.70 -21.23 12.18
N ILE A 205 10.56 -20.60 13.34
CA ILE A 205 11.25 -21.00 14.57
C ILE A 205 10.27 -21.76 15.44
N TYR A 206 10.46 -23.06 15.59
CA TYR A 206 9.64 -23.91 16.45
C TYR A 206 10.28 -24.07 17.83
N VAL A 207 9.54 -23.69 18.87
CA VAL A 207 9.96 -23.87 20.27
C VAL A 207 9.34 -25.16 20.81
N ASP A 208 10.17 -26.20 20.98
CA ASP A 208 9.73 -27.47 21.53
C ASP A 208 9.60 -27.40 23.06
N LEU A 209 8.39 -27.68 23.54
CA LEU A 209 8.07 -27.80 24.95
C LEU A 209 7.01 -28.87 25.12
N SER A 210 7.27 -29.83 26.00
CA SER A 210 6.39 -30.97 26.23
C SER A 210 4.98 -30.52 26.66
N ALA A 211 3.95 -31.21 26.16
CA ALA A 211 2.56 -30.94 26.54
C ALA A 211 2.33 -30.97 28.07
N GLU A 212 3.04 -31.82 28.80
CA GLU A 212 3.00 -31.92 30.26
C GLU A 212 3.51 -30.64 30.94
N GLU A 213 4.64 -30.09 30.49
CA GLU A 213 5.19 -28.85 31.03
C GLU A 213 4.33 -27.64 30.66
N VAL A 214 3.77 -27.62 29.45
CA VAL A 214 2.78 -26.61 29.03
C VAL A 214 1.59 -26.64 29.96
N GLN A 215 1.03 -27.82 30.27
CA GLN A 215 -0.09 -27.93 31.19
C GLN A 215 0.28 -27.44 32.60
N LYS A 216 1.47 -27.74 33.09
CA LYS A 216 1.96 -27.24 34.39
C LYS A 216 2.04 -25.71 34.40
N LYS A 217 2.56 -25.09 33.33
CA LYS A 217 2.59 -23.63 33.18
C LYS A 217 1.20 -23.02 33.09
N LEU A 218 0.28 -23.65 32.36
CA LEU A 218 -1.11 -23.19 32.24
C LEU A 218 -1.86 -23.28 33.59
N LYS A 219 -1.64 -24.35 34.36
CA LYS A 219 -2.19 -24.49 35.72
C LYS A 219 -1.60 -23.48 36.70
N ALA A 220 -0.33 -23.13 36.54
CA ALA A 220 0.33 -22.09 37.34
C ALA A 220 -0.11 -20.66 36.93
N SER A 221 -0.81 -20.51 35.80
CA SER A 221 -1.35 -19.22 35.38
C SER A 221 -2.52 -18.80 36.28
N GLY A 222 -2.60 -17.51 36.58
CA GLY A 222 -3.68 -16.93 37.39
C GLY A 222 -5.04 -16.88 36.68
N LYS A 223 -5.14 -17.32 35.41
CA LYS A 223 -6.38 -17.31 34.63
C LYS A 223 -7.11 -18.65 34.78
N SER A 224 -8.27 -18.63 35.44
CA SER A 224 -9.08 -19.83 35.72
C SER A 224 -9.44 -20.63 34.48
N HIS A 225 -9.71 -19.96 33.34
CA HIS A 225 -10.07 -20.64 32.10
C HIS A 225 -8.94 -21.45 31.46
N LEU A 226 -7.68 -21.04 31.65
CA LEU A 226 -6.52 -21.76 31.11
C LEU A 226 -6.20 -23.04 31.88
N GLN A 227 -6.73 -23.18 33.11
CA GLN A 227 -6.49 -24.37 33.94
C GLN A 227 -7.28 -25.59 33.46
N ASN A 228 -8.38 -25.36 32.72
CA ASN A 228 -9.27 -26.41 32.21
C ASN A 228 -8.78 -27.05 30.90
N VAL A 229 -7.66 -26.60 30.35
CA VAL A 229 -7.11 -27.14 29.11
C VAL A 229 -6.67 -28.60 29.30
N SER A 230 -7.23 -29.48 28.47
CA SER A 230 -6.99 -30.93 28.59
C SER A 230 -5.59 -31.30 28.09
N LEU A 231 -4.91 -32.21 28.81
CA LEU A 231 -3.61 -32.75 28.39
C LEU A 231 -3.70 -33.46 27.02
N PRO A 232 -4.74 -34.28 26.72
CA PRO A 232 -4.88 -34.90 25.40
C PRO A 232 -4.94 -33.89 24.25
N TYR A 233 -5.58 -32.72 24.46
CA TYR A 233 -5.62 -31.65 23.47
C TYR A 233 -4.23 -31.06 23.22
N LEU A 234 -3.47 -30.74 24.28
CA LEU A 234 -2.09 -30.23 24.17
C LEU A 234 -1.15 -31.21 23.47
N LYS A 235 -1.28 -32.52 23.77
CA LYS A 235 -0.54 -33.58 23.06
C LYS A 235 -0.92 -33.67 21.59
N SER A 236 -2.20 -33.48 21.28
CA SER A 236 -2.69 -33.49 19.89
C SER A 236 -2.11 -32.32 19.10
N ILE A 237 -1.97 -31.14 19.72
CA ILE A 237 -1.31 -29.96 19.12
C ILE A 237 0.17 -30.25 18.87
N GLU A 238 0.89 -30.76 19.87
CA GLU A 238 2.32 -31.08 19.74
C GLU A 238 2.56 -32.08 18.59
N GLN A 239 1.74 -33.14 18.52
CA GLN A 239 1.81 -34.11 17.43
C GLN A 239 1.47 -33.49 16.06
N ALA A 240 0.48 -32.59 15.99
CA ALA A 240 0.12 -31.93 14.73
C ALA A 240 1.23 -30.99 14.24
N TYR A 241 1.93 -30.30 15.14
CA TYR A 241 3.13 -29.54 14.80
C TYR A 241 4.20 -30.46 14.19
N LYS A 242 4.57 -31.53 14.91
CA LYS A 242 5.66 -32.44 14.51
C LYS A 242 5.37 -33.27 13.25
N ASN A 243 4.12 -33.72 13.08
CA ASN A 243 3.76 -34.68 12.02
C ASN A 243 3.19 -34.02 10.77
N THR A 244 2.52 -32.87 10.90
CA THR A 244 1.81 -32.23 9.79
C THR A 244 2.48 -30.92 9.38
N PHE A 245 2.59 -29.97 10.32
CA PHE A 245 3.00 -28.60 10.00
C PHE A 245 4.49 -28.49 9.65
N LEU A 246 5.39 -28.97 10.52
CA LEU A 246 6.83 -28.82 10.32
C LEU A 246 7.30 -29.50 9.01
N PRO A 247 6.86 -30.73 8.66
CA PRO A 247 7.20 -31.32 7.37
C PRO A 247 6.68 -30.47 6.19
N SER A 248 5.42 -30.06 6.23
CA SER A 248 4.80 -29.31 5.13
C SER A 248 5.46 -27.94 4.91
N ILE A 249 5.78 -27.21 5.97
CA ILE A 249 6.37 -25.87 5.85
C ILE A 249 7.85 -25.93 5.49
N SER A 250 8.55 -27.02 5.82
CA SER A 250 9.97 -27.20 5.50
C SER A 250 10.28 -27.29 4.01
N GLU A 251 9.26 -27.57 3.18
CA GLU A 251 9.36 -27.55 1.72
C GLU A 251 9.43 -26.12 1.16
N GLN A 252 8.79 -25.16 1.83
CA GLN A 252 8.59 -23.80 1.35
C GLN A 252 9.40 -22.75 2.12
N ALA A 253 9.72 -23.03 3.38
CA ALA A 253 10.41 -22.13 4.28
C ALA A 253 11.52 -22.86 5.04
N GLU A 254 12.45 -22.10 5.59
CA GLU A 254 13.48 -22.64 6.46
C GLU A 254 12.92 -22.86 7.86
N VAL A 255 13.38 -23.91 8.54
CA VAL A 255 12.83 -24.32 9.84
C VAL A 255 13.97 -24.52 10.83
N LEU A 256 13.89 -23.82 11.97
CA LEU A 256 14.78 -24.00 13.11
C LEU A 256 13.96 -24.48 14.31
N ALA A 257 14.37 -25.59 14.90
CA ALA A 257 13.71 -26.16 16.07
C ALA A 257 14.62 -26.06 17.30
N TYR A 258 14.12 -25.46 18.37
CA TYR A 258 14.86 -25.25 19.61
C TYR A 258 14.15 -25.82 20.82
N ASP A 259 14.93 -26.41 21.72
CA ASP A 259 14.48 -26.73 23.07
C ASP A 259 14.46 -25.48 23.96
N THR A 260 13.59 -25.45 24.97
CA THR A 260 13.47 -24.30 25.89
C THR A 260 14.75 -23.93 26.65
N THR A 261 15.72 -24.82 26.77
CA THR A 261 17.05 -24.54 27.34
C THR A 261 17.91 -23.73 26.37
N GLN A 262 17.84 -24.05 25.08
CA GLN A 262 18.58 -23.38 24.01
C GLN A 262 17.99 -22.01 23.70
N VAL A 263 16.66 -21.86 23.79
CA VAL A 263 15.94 -20.58 23.59
C VAL A 263 16.38 -19.48 24.56
N LYS A 264 16.98 -19.82 25.71
CA LYS A 264 17.50 -18.81 26.65
C LYS A 264 18.71 -18.07 26.09
N ASP A 265 19.44 -18.69 25.16
CA ASP A 265 20.58 -18.11 24.49
C ASP A 265 20.17 -17.52 23.14
N ILE A 266 19.79 -16.25 23.16
CA ILE A 266 19.29 -15.54 21.98
C ILE A 266 20.45 -15.24 21.02
N GLU A 267 21.69 -15.14 21.51
CA GLU A 267 22.86 -14.90 20.66
C GLU A 267 23.06 -16.07 19.71
N LYS A 268 22.97 -17.29 20.25
CA LYS A 268 22.99 -18.49 19.43
C LYS A 268 21.88 -18.52 18.37
N VAL A 269 20.65 -18.14 18.74
CA VAL A 269 19.52 -18.10 17.77
C VAL A 269 19.79 -17.08 16.66
N VAL A 270 20.35 -15.91 17.00
CA VAL A 270 20.71 -14.90 15.99
C VAL A 270 21.83 -15.38 15.09
N GLU A 271 22.89 -15.98 15.65
CA GLU A 271 23.99 -16.59 14.88
C GLU A 271 23.45 -17.65 13.91
N ASP A 272 22.60 -18.56 14.38
CA ASP A 272 21.99 -19.60 13.55
C ASP A 272 21.19 -19.00 12.38
N ILE A 273 20.50 -17.88 12.60
CA ILE A 273 19.75 -17.15 11.55
C ILE A 273 20.71 -16.51 10.54
N GLU A 274 21.80 -15.90 11.00
CA GLU A 274 22.80 -15.25 10.13
C GLU A 274 23.57 -16.26 9.27
N TYR A 275 23.84 -17.46 9.80
CA TYR A 275 24.46 -18.55 9.03
C TYR A 275 23.50 -19.22 8.04
N LEU A 276 22.20 -18.97 8.17
CA LEU A 276 21.20 -19.67 7.38
C LEU A 276 21.11 -19.10 5.96
N LYS A 277 21.20 -20.00 4.97
CA LYS A 277 21.01 -19.64 3.56
C LYS A 277 19.56 -19.81 3.19
N PHE A 278 18.90 -18.70 2.90
CA PHE A 278 17.50 -18.68 2.46
C PHE A 278 17.39 -19.10 1.00
N ASP A 279 17.45 -20.40 0.75
CA ASP A 279 17.41 -20.97 -0.60
C ASP A 279 16.04 -21.51 -1.02
N LYS A 280 15.13 -21.67 -0.06
CA LYS A 280 13.79 -22.22 -0.28
C LYS A 280 12.71 -21.15 -0.48
N GLY A 281 11.64 -21.58 -1.13
CA GLY A 281 10.40 -20.82 -1.26
C GLY A 281 10.32 -19.90 -2.48
N PRO A 282 9.11 -19.40 -2.79
CA PRO A 282 8.83 -18.59 -3.97
C PRO A 282 9.42 -17.16 -3.92
N TRP A 283 10.02 -16.76 -2.80
CA TRP A 283 10.58 -15.41 -2.61
C TRP A 283 11.67 -15.04 -3.61
N LYS A 284 12.45 -16.03 -4.10
CA LYS A 284 13.51 -15.79 -5.10
C LYS A 284 12.98 -15.61 -6.51
N GLU A 285 11.82 -16.20 -6.79
CA GLU A 285 11.19 -16.17 -8.11
C GLU A 285 10.30 -14.93 -8.28
N ALA A 286 9.96 -14.25 -7.17
CA ALA A 286 9.15 -13.06 -7.16
C ALA A 286 9.90 -11.85 -7.74
N ASP A 287 9.33 -11.26 -8.79
CA ASP A 287 9.80 -10.01 -9.41
C ASP A 287 9.07 -8.78 -8.85
N ASP A 288 9.50 -7.59 -9.28
CA ASP A 288 8.88 -6.32 -8.88
C ASP A 288 7.38 -6.24 -9.22
N VAL A 289 6.94 -6.93 -10.28
CA VAL A 289 5.52 -7.00 -10.67
C VAL A 289 4.73 -7.86 -9.71
N THR A 290 5.27 -9.02 -9.31
CA THR A 290 4.67 -9.90 -8.31
C THR A 290 4.55 -9.18 -6.97
N PHE A 291 5.60 -8.47 -6.54
CA PHE A 291 5.54 -7.65 -5.33
C PHE A 291 4.56 -6.49 -5.43
N HIS A 292 4.39 -5.88 -6.62
CA HIS A 292 3.38 -4.85 -6.84
C HIS A 292 1.96 -5.40 -6.61
N TYR A 293 1.59 -6.51 -7.24
CA TYR A 293 0.27 -7.11 -7.05
C TYR A 293 0.03 -7.55 -5.61
N LEU A 294 1.02 -8.17 -4.98
CA LEU A 294 0.93 -8.56 -3.57
C LEU A 294 0.72 -7.33 -2.68
N ARG A 295 1.45 -6.23 -2.93
CA ARG A 295 1.30 -4.97 -2.18
C ARG A 295 -0.10 -4.37 -2.34
N VAL A 296 -0.62 -4.31 -3.56
CA VAL A 296 -1.99 -3.83 -3.81
C VAL A 296 -3.02 -4.68 -3.08
N LEU A 297 -2.87 -6.02 -3.10
CA LEU A 297 -3.76 -6.93 -2.38
C LEU A 297 -3.71 -6.69 -0.86
N VAL A 298 -2.52 -6.65 -0.26
CA VAL A 298 -2.40 -6.53 1.19
C VAL A 298 -2.80 -5.16 1.72
N GLU A 299 -2.69 -4.09 0.92
CA GLU A 299 -3.18 -2.76 1.27
C GLU A 299 -4.73 -2.74 1.37
N ASP A 300 -5.44 -3.49 0.52
CA ASP A 300 -6.90 -3.68 0.61
C ASP A 300 -7.30 -4.76 1.62
N LYS A 301 -7.45 -4.34 2.89
CA LYS A 301 -7.87 -5.23 3.99
C LYS A 301 -9.26 -5.85 3.79
N GLN A 302 -10.17 -5.19 3.05
CA GLN A 302 -11.48 -5.76 2.76
C GLN A 302 -11.35 -6.90 1.76
N GLN A 303 -10.52 -6.73 0.72
CA GLN A 303 -10.24 -7.80 -0.24
C GLN A 303 -9.59 -9.00 0.44
N VAL A 304 -8.60 -8.77 1.31
CA VAL A 304 -7.96 -9.83 2.12
C VAL A 304 -8.99 -10.57 2.98
N ALA A 305 -9.87 -9.84 3.68
CA ALA A 305 -10.91 -10.45 4.50
C ALA A 305 -11.87 -11.31 3.66
N ASN A 306 -12.23 -10.85 2.46
CA ASN A 306 -13.14 -11.54 1.55
C ASN A 306 -12.61 -12.92 1.09
N LEU A 307 -11.28 -13.11 1.03
CA LEU A 307 -10.68 -14.42 0.71
C LEU A 307 -11.07 -15.52 1.71
N THR A 308 -11.42 -15.12 2.93
CA THR A 308 -11.85 -16.05 3.99
C THR A 308 -13.36 -16.25 4.07
N CYS A 309 -14.14 -15.51 3.28
CA CYS A 309 -15.59 -15.53 3.30
C CYS A 309 -16.14 -16.31 2.11
N ILE A 310 -16.42 -17.60 2.31
CA ILE A 310 -17.06 -18.45 1.30
C ILE A 310 -18.56 -18.62 1.56
N PRO A 311 -19.41 -18.69 0.52
CA PRO A 311 -20.85 -18.85 0.67
C PRO A 311 -21.25 -20.32 0.96
N ARG A 312 -20.66 -20.92 2.01
CA ARG A 312 -20.93 -22.29 2.44
C ARG A 312 -21.59 -22.27 3.81
N TYR A 313 -22.85 -22.73 3.87
CA TYR A 313 -23.65 -22.66 5.07
C TYR A 313 -23.34 -23.81 6.04
N LEU A 314 -22.82 -23.47 7.22
CA LEU A 314 -22.65 -24.40 8.34
C LEU A 314 -23.37 -23.85 9.59
N PRO A 315 -24.10 -24.69 10.35
CA PRO A 315 -24.80 -24.26 11.56
C PRO A 315 -23.98 -23.47 12.59
N GLU A 316 -22.68 -23.71 12.70
CA GLU A 316 -21.80 -23.05 13.68
C GLU A 316 -21.44 -21.60 13.30
N ILE A 317 -21.43 -21.26 12.01
CA ILE A 317 -20.95 -19.98 11.47
C ILE A 317 -22.05 -19.19 10.77
N THR A 318 -23.09 -19.86 10.25
CA THR A 318 -24.19 -19.19 9.56
C THR A 318 -25.00 -18.38 10.56
N VAL A 319 -24.97 -17.06 10.41
CA VAL A 319 -25.75 -16.12 11.20
C VAL A 319 -27.06 -15.83 10.47
N SER A 320 -28.16 -15.66 11.21
CA SER A 320 -29.45 -15.33 10.60
C SER A 320 -29.43 -13.92 10.01
N ALA A 321 -30.19 -13.69 8.93
CA ALA A 321 -30.26 -12.37 8.30
C ALA A 321 -30.76 -11.29 9.27
N HIS A 322 -31.68 -11.63 10.19
CA HIS A 322 -32.17 -10.71 11.22
C HIS A 322 -31.10 -10.33 12.24
N ASP A 323 -30.27 -11.31 12.66
CA ASP A 323 -29.17 -11.05 13.59
C ASP A 323 -28.06 -10.22 12.92
N VAL A 324 -27.77 -10.49 11.65
CA VAL A 324 -26.82 -9.67 10.86
C VAL A 324 -27.32 -8.24 10.72
N ASP A 325 -28.59 -8.04 10.34
CA ASP A 325 -29.17 -6.72 10.14
C ASP A 325 -29.17 -5.89 11.45
N SER A 326 -29.61 -6.51 12.54
CA SER A 326 -29.61 -5.87 13.86
C SER A 326 -28.19 -5.55 14.36
N THR A 327 -27.24 -6.47 14.18
CA THR A 327 -25.83 -6.25 14.57
C THR A 327 -25.18 -5.17 13.70
N TYR A 328 -25.48 -5.13 12.40
CA TYR A 328 -24.98 -4.12 11.48
C TYR A 328 -25.42 -2.71 11.88
N TYR A 329 -26.71 -2.51 12.15
CA TYR A 329 -27.20 -1.20 12.61
C TYR A 329 -26.71 -0.85 14.01
N ALA A 330 -26.57 -1.82 14.91
CA ALA A 330 -25.95 -1.62 16.21
C ALA A 330 -24.49 -1.14 16.07
N TYR A 331 -23.69 -1.78 15.21
CA TYR A 331 -22.33 -1.35 14.93
C TYR A 331 -22.28 0.05 14.31
N LYS A 332 -23.15 0.34 13.33
CA LYS A 332 -23.26 1.67 12.70
C LYS A 332 -23.71 2.78 13.64
N SER A 333 -24.37 2.44 14.75
CA SER A 333 -24.77 3.39 15.78
C SER A 333 -23.66 3.73 16.78
N LEU A 334 -22.55 2.98 16.77
CA LEU A 334 -21.38 3.31 17.58
C LEU A 334 -20.73 4.61 17.09
N PRO A 335 -20.16 5.42 18.01
CA PRO A 335 -19.44 6.63 17.64
C PRO A 335 -18.32 6.35 16.66
N GLY A 336 -18.24 7.12 15.57
CA GLY A 336 -17.19 6.97 14.56
C GLY A 336 -17.36 5.83 13.55
N LYS A 337 -18.42 5.03 13.65
CA LYS A 337 -18.64 3.86 12.79
C LYS A 337 -19.72 4.06 11.72
N ARG A 338 -20.46 5.15 11.80
CA ARG A 338 -21.56 5.44 10.87
C ARG A 338 -21.06 5.66 9.45
N TYR A 339 -20.01 6.47 9.30
CA TYR A 339 -19.41 6.82 8.01
C TYR A 339 -17.95 6.37 7.93
N ALA A 340 -17.34 6.51 6.75
CA ALA A 340 -15.92 6.25 6.55
C ALA A 340 -15.05 7.10 7.48
N GLU A 341 -13.85 6.63 7.80
CA GLU A 341 -12.90 7.35 8.65
C GLU A 341 -12.64 8.77 8.07
N GLY A 342 -12.62 9.77 8.94
CA GLY A 342 -12.48 11.18 8.55
C GLY A 342 -13.79 11.90 8.24
N TYR A 343 -14.93 11.20 8.21
CA TYR A 343 -16.27 11.73 7.91
C TYR A 343 -17.25 11.71 9.09
N ASN A 344 -16.76 11.48 10.32
CA ASN A 344 -17.60 11.27 11.49
C ASN A 344 -17.60 12.54 12.37
N ALA A 345 -18.65 13.36 12.22
CA ALA A 345 -18.79 14.63 12.96
C ALA A 345 -18.82 14.46 14.48
N ASP A 346 -19.33 13.32 14.95
CA ASP A 346 -19.37 12.87 16.33
C ASP A 346 -17.98 12.60 16.92
N LEU A 347 -16.98 12.27 16.09
CA LEU A 347 -15.58 12.19 16.49
C LEU A 347 -14.83 13.54 16.41
N GLY A 348 -15.54 14.62 16.04
CA GLY A 348 -14.93 15.93 15.87
C GLY A 348 -14.17 16.10 14.55
N ASP A 349 -14.46 15.25 13.55
CA ASP A 349 -13.91 15.44 12.21
C ASP A 349 -14.30 16.81 11.66
N LYS A 350 -13.29 17.61 11.32
CA LYS A 350 -13.47 18.95 10.74
C LYS A 350 -13.51 18.89 9.22
N ASN A 351 -14.07 19.93 8.60
CA ASN A 351 -14.10 20.10 7.15
C ASN A 351 -14.75 18.92 6.40
N ILE A 352 -15.68 18.18 7.02
CA ILE A 352 -16.33 17.00 6.43
C ILE A 352 -16.95 17.31 5.06
N LEU A 353 -17.61 18.47 4.94
CA LEU A 353 -18.18 18.98 3.68
C LEU A 353 -17.13 19.29 2.60
N PHE A 354 -15.87 19.49 2.99
CA PHE A 354 -14.73 19.68 2.10
C PHE A 354 -13.83 18.44 2.00
N LYS A 355 -14.15 17.36 2.73
CA LYS A 355 -13.34 16.13 2.75
C LYS A 355 -13.79 15.12 1.68
N MET A 356 -15.07 15.07 1.30
CA MET A 356 -15.61 14.25 0.19
C MET A 356 -16.29 15.20 -0.78
N SER A 357 -16.21 15.11 -2.10
CA SER A 357 -15.48 14.22 -2.99
C SER A 357 -14.57 15.13 -3.82
N SER A 358 -13.39 14.69 -4.23
CA SER A 358 -12.81 15.35 -5.39
C SER A 358 -13.81 15.13 -6.51
N ASP A 359 -14.59 16.15 -6.86
CA ASP A 359 -15.34 16.18 -8.11
C ASP A 359 -14.37 15.93 -9.29
N LEU A 360 -13.05 15.89 -9.06
CA LEU A 360 -12.00 15.41 -9.94
C LEU A 360 -12.39 14.09 -10.61
N VAL A 361 -12.83 14.22 -11.85
CA VAL A 361 -13.28 13.14 -12.72
C VAL A 361 -12.30 12.87 -13.86
N GLY A 362 -11.31 13.75 -14.05
CA GLY A 362 -10.30 13.61 -15.10
C GLY A 362 -8.98 14.24 -14.69
N VAL A 363 -7.89 13.51 -14.97
CA VAL A 363 -6.51 14.02 -14.88
C VAL A 363 -5.81 13.63 -16.17
N TRP A 364 -5.18 14.61 -16.81
CA TRP A 364 -4.38 14.40 -18.02
C TRP A 364 -3.05 15.13 -17.87
N GLU A 365 -1.97 14.47 -18.29
CA GLU A 365 -0.68 15.13 -18.47
C GLU A 365 -0.46 15.38 -19.95
N VAL A 366 -0.18 16.63 -20.30
CA VAL A 366 0.01 17.06 -21.69
C VAL A 366 1.42 17.61 -21.81
N ALA A 367 2.29 16.86 -22.47
CA ALA A 367 3.57 17.38 -22.91
C ALA A 367 3.31 18.44 -23.99
N LEU A 368 3.83 19.64 -23.79
CA LEU A 368 3.96 20.72 -24.76
C LEU A 368 5.45 21.02 -24.95
N SER A 369 5.75 22.01 -25.78
CA SER A 369 7.12 22.45 -26.05
C SER A 369 7.73 23.13 -24.82
N ASP A 370 6.89 23.84 -24.05
CA ASP A 370 7.29 24.55 -22.85
C ASP A 370 7.33 23.70 -21.57
N GLY A 371 6.81 22.46 -21.59
CA GLY A 371 6.87 21.57 -20.43
C GLY A 371 5.81 20.47 -20.45
N VAL A 372 5.71 19.72 -19.36
CA VAL A 372 4.59 18.80 -19.13
C VAL A 372 3.61 19.50 -18.20
N HIS A 373 2.37 19.69 -18.67
CA HIS A 373 1.31 20.34 -17.93
C HIS A 373 0.29 19.33 -17.43
N ARG A 374 -0.03 19.38 -16.14
CA ARG A 374 -1.04 18.54 -15.51
C ARG A 374 -2.38 19.27 -15.50
N ILE A 375 -3.36 18.72 -16.21
CA ILE A 375 -4.72 19.23 -16.31
C ILE A 375 -5.62 18.37 -15.43
N GLU A 376 -6.35 19.01 -14.53
CA GLU A 376 -7.29 18.40 -13.60
C GLU A 376 -8.68 18.95 -13.86
N PHE A 377 -9.67 18.06 -13.94
CA PHE A 377 -11.06 18.43 -14.20
C PHE A 377 -11.99 17.89 -13.13
N GLU A 378 -12.67 18.82 -12.47
CA GLU A 378 -13.75 18.55 -11.54
C GLU A 378 -15.12 18.65 -12.23
N HIS A 379 -16.00 17.67 -12.02
CA HIS A 379 -17.38 17.68 -12.47
C HIS A 379 -18.35 17.18 -11.39
N GLY A 380 -19.15 18.11 -10.84
CA GLY A 380 -20.21 17.79 -9.89
C GLY A 380 -21.45 17.25 -10.59
N THR A 381 -21.71 15.95 -10.47
CA THR A 381 -22.83 15.26 -11.16
C THR A 381 -24.23 15.63 -10.65
N THR A 382 -24.33 16.33 -9.52
CA THR A 382 -25.59 16.81 -8.94
C THR A 382 -25.80 18.31 -9.09
N THR A 383 -24.72 19.09 -9.13
CA THR A 383 -24.74 20.57 -9.19
C THR A 383 -24.40 21.11 -10.58
N GLY A 384 -23.81 20.30 -11.45
CA GLY A 384 -23.20 20.75 -12.70
C GLY A 384 -21.96 21.62 -12.49
N LYS A 385 -21.36 21.59 -11.29
CA LYS A 385 -20.11 22.30 -11.00
C LYS A 385 -19.01 21.80 -11.94
N ARG A 386 -18.22 22.69 -12.51
CA ARG A 386 -17.07 22.37 -13.36
C ARG A 386 -15.86 23.20 -12.95
N VAL A 387 -14.73 22.57 -12.65
CA VAL A 387 -13.48 23.29 -12.35
C VAL A 387 -12.36 22.68 -13.18
N ILE A 388 -11.56 23.51 -13.83
CA ILE A 388 -10.35 23.08 -14.53
C ILE A 388 -9.17 23.74 -13.83
N CYS A 389 -8.21 22.92 -13.42
CA CYS A 389 -6.93 23.35 -12.90
C CYS A 389 -5.81 22.89 -13.83
N ILE A 390 -4.80 23.74 -14.02
CA ILE A 390 -3.57 23.42 -14.75
C ILE A 390 -2.41 23.66 -13.80
N ASP A 391 -1.57 22.65 -13.58
CA ASP A 391 -0.41 22.69 -12.68
C ASP A 391 -0.77 23.19 -11.27
N GLY A 392 -1.94 22.76 -10.77
CA GLY A 392 -2.47 23.15 -9.47
C GLY A 392 -3.09 24.55 -9.42
N LYS A 393 -3.13 25.30 -10.53
CA LYS A 393 -3.77 26.61 -10.63
C LYS A 393 -5.12 26.51 -11.34
N GLU A 394 -6.16 27.03 -10.71
CA GLU A 394 -7.49 27.12 -11.32
C GLU A 394 -7.47 28.07 -12.53
N VAL A 395 -7.94 27.57 -13.67
CA VAL A 395 -8.08 28.34 -14.92
C VAL A 395 -9.53 28.55 -15.33
N LEU A 396 -10.44 27.69 -14.88
CA LEU A 396 -11.86 27.79 -15.17
C LEU A 396 -12.69 27.27 -14.00
N ARG A 397 -13.75 27.99 -13.64
CA ARG A 397 -14.76 27.54 -12.67
C ARG A 397 -16.16 27.91 -13.11
N ARG A 398 -17.06 26.94 -12.98
CA ARG A 398 -18.51 27.07 -13.07
C ARG A 398 -19.11 26.47 -11.81
N ASP A 399 -19.77 27.28 -11.00
CA ASP A 399 -20.32 26.79 -9.73
C ASP A 399 -21.62 25.99 -9.90
N TRP A 400 -22.34 26.20 -11.02
CA TRP A 400 -23.59 25.52 -11.30
C TRP A 400 -23.90 25.46 -12.80
N MET A 401 -24.39 24.30 -13.26
CA MET A 401 -24.87 24.13 -14.64
C MET A 401 -26.10 23.22 -14.71
N PHE A 402 -27.13 23.67 -15.42
CA PHE A 402 -28.35 22.88 -15.65
C PHE A 402 -28.11 21.66 -16.56
N LYS A 403 -27.16 21.77 -17.50
CA LYS A 403 -26.81 20.71 -18.45
C LYS A 403 -25.49 20.05 -18.02
N LEU A 404 -25.55 18.78 -17.61
CA LEU A 404 -24.40 18.05 -17.07
C LEU A 404 -23.43 17.56 -18.17
N VAL A 405 -23.88 17.39 -19.41
CA VAL A 405 -23.03 17.08 -20.57
C VAL A 405 -22.63 18.34 -21.34
N GLY A 406 -21.54 18.29 -22.11
CA GLY A 406 -21.10 19.43 -22.92
C GLY A 406 -19.60 19.46 -23.17
N LYS A 407 -19.08 20.64 -23.48
CA LYS A 407 -17.65 20.86 -23.73
C LYS A 407 -17.17 22.06 -22.93
N GLU A 408 -15.96 21.97 -22.39
CA GLU A 408 -15.24 23.10 -21.80
C GLU A 408 -13.94 23.32 -22.56
N THR A 409 -13.71 24.55 -23.01
CA THR A 409 -12.53 24.93 -23.80
C THR A 409 -11.66 25.88 -23.00
N PHE A 410 -10.35 25.64 -23.01
CA PHE A 410 -9.34 26.38 -22.26
C PHE A 410 -8.00 26.33 -23.00
N TYR A 411 -6.98 27.00 -22.45
CA TYR A 411 -5.66 27.15 -23.06
C TYR A 411 -4.59 26.64 -22.08
N VAL A 412 -3.56 25.98 -22.62
CA VAL A 412 -2.52 25.28 -21.85
C VAL A 412 -1.13 25.71 -22.33
N GLY A 413 -0.23 25.91 -21.39
CA GLY A 413 1.16 26.29 -21.66
C GLY A 413 1.33 27.71 -22.19
N SER A 414 2.58 28.05 -22.45
CA SER A 414 3.08 29.37 -22.84
C SER A 414 2.72 29.73 -24.28
N SER A 415 2.44 28.73 -25.11
CA SER A 415 2.00 28.90 -26.50
C SER A 415 0.48 29.03 -26.64
N ASP A 416 -0.27 29.17 -25.53
CA ASP A 416 -1.74 29.19 -25.52
C ASP A 416 -2.34 28.05 -26.36
N THR A 417 -1.89 26.81 -26.11
CA THR A 417 -2.37 25.65 -26.85
C THR A 417 -3.82 25.37 -26.50
N LYS A 418 -4.69 25.33 -27.50
CA LYS A 418 -6.13 25.13 -27.28
C LYS A 418 -6.43 23.70 -26.85
N ALA A 419 -7.06 23.56 -25.69
CA ALA A 419 -7.53 22.30 -25.14
C ALA A 419 -9.06 22.30 -24.98
N THR A 420 -9.69 21.14 -25.12
CA THR A 420 -11.14 20.98 -24.90
C THR A 420 -11.43 19.67 -24.19
N ILE A 421 -12.16 19.74 -23.07
CA ILE A 421 -12.71 18.58 -22.38
C ILE A 421 -14.13 18.37 -22.89
N ASN A 422 -14.44 17.18 -23.41
CA ASN A 422 -15.80 16.74 -23.71
C ASN A 422 -16.35 15.90 -22.56
N ILE A 423 -17.63 16.09 -22.26
CA ILE A 423 -18.39 15.40 -21.23
C ILE A 423 -19.59 14.76 -21.91
N ASP A 424 -19.52 13.44 -22.10
CA ASP A 424 -20.52 12.67 -22.81
C ASP A 424 -21.25 11.73 -21.84
N ALA A 425 -22.56 11.52 -22.05
CA ALA A 425 -23.34 10.58 -21.23
C ALA A 425 -23.26 9.18 -21.82
N VAL A 426 -22.91 8.19 -21.00
CA VAL A 426 -22.75 6.79 -21.45
C VAL A 426 -24.00 5.97 -21.11
N SER A 427 -24.42 5.96 -19.84
CA SER A 427 -25.67 5.33 -19.40
C SER A 427 -26.11 5.83 -18.02
N GLY A 428 -27.41 6.09 -17.83
CA GLY A 428 -27.94 6.59 -16.56
C GLY A 428 -27.27 7.90 -16.12
N PHE A 429 -26.59 7.87 -14.96
CA PHE A 429 -25.81 8.98 -14.39
C PHE A 429 -24.28 8.80 -14.57
N ALA A 430 -23.84 7.94 -15.50
CA ALA A 430 -22.43 7.75 -15.82
C ALA A 430 -21.99 8.63 -17.00
N TYR A 431 -20.83 9.27 -16.86
CA TYR A 431 -20.25 10.19 -17.83
C TYR A 431 -18.86 9.72 -18.27
N GLU A 432 -18.52 9.99 -19.52
CA GLU A 432 -17.19 9.83 -20.10
C GLU A 432 -16.56 11.20 -20.31
N TYR A 433 -15.26 11.30 -20.02
CA TYR A 433 -14.49 12.54 -20.12
C TYR A 433 -13.34 12.33 -21.09
N THR A 434 -13.27 13.14 -22.13
CA THR A 434 -12.19 13.08 -23.12
C THR A 434 -11.52 14.42 -23.29
N LEU A 435 -10.20 14.42 -23.43
CA LEU A 435 -9.40 15.62 -23.70
C LEU A 435 -8.95 15.66 -25.16
N GLU A 436 -9.20 16.79 -25.80
CA GLU A 436 -8.70 17.15 -27.12
C GLU A 436 -7.68 18.28 -27.03
N ILE A 437 -6.56 18.13 -27.74
CA ILE A 437 -5.52 19.16 -27.90
C ILE A 437 -5.48 19.57 -29.37
N ASN A 438 -5.65 20.85 -29.66
CA ASN A 438 -5.77 21.40 -31.02
C ASN A 438 -6.78 20.64 -31.90
N GLY A 439 -7.91 20.22 -31.31
CA GLY A 439 -8.98 19.49 -32.00
C GLY A 439 -8.66 18.04 -32.37
N LYS A 440 -7.59 17.46 -31.81
CA LYS A 440 -7.24 16.04 -31.92
C LYS A 440 -7.36 15.38 -30.55
N SER A 441 -7.80 14.13 -30.50
CA SER A 441 -7.77 13.35 -29.26
C SER A 441 -6.34 13.23 -28.72
N LEU A 442 -6.18 13.17 -27.40
CA LEU A 442 -4.86 13.07 -26.76
C LEU A 442 -3.99 11.95 -27.36
N LYS A 443 -4.55 10.76 -27.59
CA LYS A 443 -3.86 9.64 -28.23
C LYS A 443 -3.32 9.99 -29.62
N LYS A 444 -4.14 10.62 -30.45
CA LYS A 444 -3.75 11.03 -31.81
C LYS A 444 -2.80 12.23 -31.80
N TYR A 445 -2.87 13.08 -30.77
CA TYR A 445 -1.92 14.17 -30.57
C TYR A 445 -0.52 13.59 -30.24
N MET A 446 -0.44 12.65 -29.30
CA MET A 446 0.82 11.95 -28.96
C MET A 446 1.41 11.21 -30.17
N GLU A 447 0.60 10.45 -30.92
CA GLU A 447 1.06 9.74 -32.13
C GLU A 447 1.56 10.67 -33.26
N ASN A 448 1.14 11.94 -33.27
CA ASN A 448 1.57 12.92 -34.28
C ASN A 448 2.71 13.81 -33.78
N ARG A 449 3.08 13.75 -32.50
CA ARG A 449 4.08 14.63 -31.88
C ARG A 449 5.43 14.51 -32.58
N SER A 450 5.91 13.30 -32.88
CA SER A 450 7.15 13.07 -33.64
C SER A 450 7.17 13.69 -35.05
N LYS A 451 6.00 13.95 -35.64
CA LYS A 451 5.87 14.61 -36.95
C LYS A 451 5.89 16.13 -36.86
N VAL A 452 5.49 16.69 -35.72
CA VAL A 452 5.33 18.13 -35.52
C VAL A 452 6.47 18.73 -34.71
N THR A 453 7.12 17.94 -33.86
CA THR A 453 8.26 18.37 -33.04
C THR A 453 9.43 17.41 -33.19
N SER A 454 10.64 17.92 -32.95
CA SER A 454 11.85 17.13 -32.69
C SER A 454 12.36 17.47 -31.30
N THR A 455 12.75 16.46 -30.52
CA THR A 455 13.17 16.65 -29.12
C THR A 455 14.53 16.00 -28.87
N TRP A 456 15.41 16.71 -28.18
CA TRP A 456 16.72 16.24 -27.75
C TRP A 456 16.87 16.39 -26.25
N LEU A 457 17.45 15.37 -25.61
CA LEU A 457 17.82 15.38 -24.20
C LEU A 457 19.34 15.28 -24.13
N LEU A 458 19.97 16.26 -23.50
CA LEU A 458 21.42 16.35 -23.38
C LEU A 458 21.82 16.89 -22.01
N ASN A 459 22.97 16.47 -21.51
CA ASN A 459 23.55 17.00 -20.29
C ASN A 459 24.70 17.95 -20.68
N LEU A 460 24.55 19.24 -20.36
CA LEU A 460 25.56 20.27 -20.59
C LEU A 460 26.03 20.79 -19.23
N ASP A 461 27.34 20.69 -18.96
CA ASP A 461 27.97 21.11 -17.71
C ASP A 461 27.29 20.61 -16.42
N GLY A 462 26.77 19.38 -16.44
CA GLY A 462 26.07 18.78 -15.30
C GLY A 462 24.61 19.19 -15.16
N THR A 463 24.08 19.98 -16.10
CA THR A 463 22.67 20.37 -16.17
C THR A 463 21.97 19.61 -17.29
N ASP A 464 20.84 18.96 -16.96
CA ASP A 464 20.00 18.32 -17.96
C ASP A 464 19.20 19.37 -18.75
N CYS A 465 19.32 19.31 -20.07
CA CYS A 465 18.72 20.22 -21.02
C CYS A 465 17.80 19.45 -21.97
N ARG A 466 16.55 19.90 -22.06
CA ARG A 466 15.55 19.44 -23.03
C ARG A 466 15.38 20.50 -24.11
N VAL A 467 15.87 20.21 -25.30
CA VAL A 467 15.71 21.07 -26.49
C VAL A 467 14.57 20.53 -27.34
N VAL A 468 13.60 21.38 -27.68
CA VAL A 468 12.45 21.03 -28.53
C VAL A 468 12.39 21.99 -29.71
N LEU A 469 12.38 21.45 -30.93
CA LEU A 469 12.07 22.19 -32.15
C LEU A 469 10.61 21.94 -32.53
N GLU A 470 9.85 23.00 -32.72
CA GLU A 470 8.55 22.97 -33.41
C GLU A 470 8.78 23.11 -34.92
N LYS A 471 8.45 22.07 -35.70
CA LYS A 471 8.78 21.98 -37.14
C LYS A 471 7.94 22.90 -38.03
N ASP A 472 6.83 23.41 -37.53
CA ASP A 472 5.91 24.31 -38.25
C ASP A 472 6.22 25.79 -38.01
N THR A 473 6.44 26.17 -36.75
CA THR A 473 6.82 27.54 -36.36
C THR A 473 8.33 27.79 -36.50
N MET A 474 9.13 26.72 -36.51
CA MET A 474 10.59 26.75 -36.37
C MET A 474 11.06 27.36 -35.04
N ASP A 475 10.18 27.39 -34.03
CA ASP A 475 10.52 27.83 -32.70
C ASP A 475 11.37 26.78 -31.97
N ILE A 476 12.43 27.23 -31.32
CA ILE A 476 13.30 26.39 -30.49
C ILE A 476 13.02 26.71 -29.04
N TRP A 477 12.81 25.67 -28.23
CA TRP A 477 12.59 25.74 -26.80
C TRP A 477 13.68 24.98 -26.06
N CYS A 478 14.18 25.53 -24.96
CA CYS A 478 15.08 24.83 -24.05
C CYS A 478 14.53 24.87 -22.62
N ASN A 479 14.36 23.70 -21.98
CA ASN A 479 13.85 23.58 -20.60
C ASN A 479 12.59 24.41 -20.34
N GLY A 480 11.75 24.53 -21.35
CA GLY A 480 10.49 25.26 -21.29
C GLY A 480 10.54 26.74 -21.68
N GLN A 481 11.72 27.28 -21.96
CA GLN A 481 11.90 28.68 -22.38
C GLN A 481 12.14 28.76 -23.89
N LYS A 482 11.45 29.68 -24.56
CA LYS A 482 11.66 29.96 -25.98
C LYS A 482 13.01 30.64 -26.17
N MET A 483 13.81 30.10 -27.09
CA MET A 483 15.15 30.58 -27.39
C MET A 483 15.13 31.73 -28.41
N GLU A 484 16.07 32.66 -28.28
CA GLU A 484 16.40 33.58 -29.37
C GLU A 484 17.22 32.83 -30.41
N THR A 485 16.83 32.93 -31.68
CA THR A 485 17.42 32.15 -32.77
C THR A 485 17.85 33.04 -33.94
N ALA A 486 18.91 32.63 -34.64
CA ALA A 486 19.37 33.25 -35.87
C ALA A 486 19.45 32.20 -36.98
N GLY A 487 18.72 32.43 -38.08
CA GLY A 487 18.71 31.52 -39.23
C GLY A 487 19.75 31.88 -40.29
N GLU A 488 20.46 30.88 -40.79
CA GLU A 488 21.42 30.98 -41.89
C GLU A 488 21.09 29.96 -42.99
N PHE A 489 21.24 30.36 -44.27
CA PHE A 489 21.08 29.45 -45.40
C PHE A 489 22.45 28.88 -45.77
N VAL A 490 22.54 27.55 -45.82
CA VAL A 490 23.76 26.82 -46.20
C VAL A 490 23.51 25.98 -47.45
N ASP A 491 24.58 25.55 -48.12
CA ASP A 491 24.50 24.86 -49.42
C ASP A 491 23.61 23.59 -49.38
N ASP A 492 23.52 22.92 -48.23
CA ASP A 492 22.76 21.68 -48.03
C ASP A 492 21.43 21.86 -47.24
N GLY A 493 21.03 23.09 -46.89
CA GLY A 493 19.82 23.29 -46.07
C GLY A 493 19.71 24.64 -45.35
N THR A 494 19.08 24.63 -44.19
CA THR A 494 18.97 25.80 -43.30
C THR A 494 19.54 25.44 -41.95
N GLU A 495 20.30 26.36 -41.36
CA GLU A 495 20.89 26.24 -40.02
C GLU A 495 20.25 27.29 -39.11
N THR A 496 19.76 26.86 -37.95
CA THR A 496 19.17 27.74 -36.94
C THR A 496 20.05 27.72 -35.70
N HIS A 497 20.75 28.83 -35.45
CA HIS A 497 21.71 28.97 -34.37
C HIS A 497 21.07 29.55 -33.11
N PHE A 498 21.51 29.06 -31.96
CA PHE A 498 21.12 29.54 -30.62
C PHE A 498 22.21 29.18 -29.61
N THR A 499 22.23 29.88 -28.46
CA THR A 499 23.24 29.66 -27.42
C THR A 499 22.61 29.02 -26.19
N LEU A 500 23.27 28.00 -25.62
CA LEU A 500 22.90 27.40 -24.33
C LEU A 500 24.07 27.55 -23.36
N SER A 501 23.90 28.39 -22.34
CA SER A 501 25.00 28.78 -21.44
C SER A 501 26.19 29.31 -22.24
N ASP A 502 27.34 28.62 -22.22
CA ASP A 502 28.55 28.97 -22.97
C ASP A 502 28.76 28.10 -24.23
N HIS A 503 27.76 27.30 -24.64
CA HIS A 503 27.83 26.40 -25.79
C HIS A 503 27.10 26.95 -27.01
N ASP A 504 27.72 26.79 -28.18
CA ASP A 504 27.15 27.16 -29.46
C ASP A 504 26.32 25.98 -30.01
N CYS A 505 25.01 26.20 -30.16
CA CYS A 505 24.08 25.20 -30.65
C CYS A 505 23.55 25.57 -32.03
N CYS A 506 23.34 24.57 -32.88
CA CYS A 506 22.73 24.75 -34.19
C CYS A 506 21.81 23.57 -34.51
N ILE A 507 20.59 23.86 -34.99
CA ILE A 507 19.76 22.83 -35.62
C ILE A 507 19.85 22.98 -37.13
N LYS A 508 20.35 21.92 -37.79
CA LYS A 508 20.46 21.84 -39.23
C LYS A 508 19.25 21.11 -39.81
N ALA A 509 18.59 21.73 -40.77
CA ALA A 509 17.45 21.19 -41.51
C ALA A 509 17.87 20.83 -42.94
N VAL A 510 17.95 19.54 -43.24
CA VAL A 510 18.38 19.01 -44.55
C VAL A 510 17.25 18.22 -45.21
N SER A 511 17.09 18.37 -46.52
CA SER A 511 16.15 17.55 -47.29
C SER A 511 16.61 16.09 -47.34
N SER A 512 15.77 15.15 -46.91
CA SER A 512 16.09 13.71 -46.98
C SER A 512 16.20 13.14 -48.40
N GLY A 513 15.82 13.92 -49.43
CA GLY A 513 15.77 13.48 -50.83
C GLY A 513 14.69 12.42 -51.13
N LYS A 514 14.00 11.89 -50.11
CA LYS A 514 12.93 10.89 -50.24
C LYS A 514 11.58 11.53 -49.97
N ARG A 515 10.63 11.35 -50.90
CA ARG A 515 9.28 11.97 -50.83
C ARG A 515 8.45 11.59 -49.60
N ARG A 516 8.80 10.50 -48.89
CA ARG A 516 8.14 10.03 -47.67
C ARG A 516 8.74 10.56 -46.36
N ASP A 517 10.03 10.88 -46.34
CA ASP A 517 10.78 11.10 -45.09
C ASP A 517 10.97 12.60 -44.77
N GLY A 518 10.71 13.50 -45.73
CA GLY A 518 10.60 14.94 -45.49
C GLY A 518 11.94 15.63 -45.19
N ILE A 519 11.91 16.65 -44.32
CA ILE A 519 13.09 17.39 -43.85
C ILE A 519 13.59 16.75 -42.56
N ILE A 520 14.88 16.42 -42.51
CA ILE A 520 15.56 15.86 -41.35
C ILE A 520 16.16 17.01 -40.56
N HIS A 521 15.94 17.01 -39.24
CA HIS A 521 16.47 18.00 -38.33
C HIS A 521 17.53 17.34 -37.45
N THR A 522 18.71 17.93 -37.39
CA THR A 522 19.85 17.43 -36.63
C THR A 522 20.34 18.53 -35.70
N LEU A 523 20.42 18.23 -34.39
CA LEU A 523 20.98 19.15 -33.39
C LEU A 523 22.50 18.95 -33.30
N LEU A 524 23.23 20.06 -33.39
CA LEU A 524 24.68 20.15 -33.20
C LEU A 524 24.96 21.02 -31.96
N VAL A 525 25.82 20.55 -31.07
CA VAL A 525 26.34 21.30 -29.92
C VAL A 525 27.86 21.31 -29.98
N ASP A 526 28.46 22.50 -30.06
CA ASP A 526 29.90 22.70 -30.30
C ASP A 526 30.44 21.87 -31.48
N GLY A 527 29.61 21.71 -32.53
CA GLY A 527 29.92 20.92 -33.72
C GLY A 527 29.72 19.41 -33.58
N ASN A 528 29.30 18.90 -32.43
CA ASN A 528 28.99 17.48 -32.22
C ASN A 528 27.49 17.20 -32.38
N GLU A 529 27.14 16.14 -33.11
CA GLU A 529 25.75 15.73 -33.32
C GLU A 529 25.15 15.08 -32.07
N VAL A 530 23.94 15.52 -31.72
CA VAL A 530 23.15 14.98 -30.61
C VAL A 530 22.00 14.15 -31.18
N ALA A 531 21.89 12.90 -30.72
CA ALA A 531 20.84 11.99 -31.14
C ALA A 531 19.45 12.50 -30.72
N GLU A 532 18.49 12.48 -31.64
CA GLU A 532 17.09 12.80 -31.36
C GLU A 532 16.50 11.76 -30.39
N CYS A 533 15.76 12.24 -29.39
CA CYS A 533 15.02 11.38 -28.48
C CYS A 533 13.81 10.81 -29.21
N THR A 534 13.79 9.49 -29.42
CA THR A 534 12.61 8.78 -29.90
C THR A 534 11.66 8.54 -28.72
N GLU A 535 10.58 9.31 -28.63
CA GLU A 535 9.46 9.08 -27.70
C GLU A 535 8.57 7.90 -28.13
#